data_AF-A0A653LSR7-F1
#
_entry.id   AF-A0A653LSR7-F1
#
_cell.length_a   1.000
_cell.length_b   1.000
_cell.length_c   1.000
_cell.angle_alpha   90.00
_cell.angle_beta   90.00
_cell.angle_gamma   90.00
#
_symmetry.space_group_name_H-M   'P 1'
#
loop_
_entity.id
_entity.type
_entity.pdbx_description
1 polymer ?
#
loop_
_entity_poly.entity_id
_entity_poly.type
_entity_poly.pdbx_seq_one_letter_code
_entity_poly.pdbx_strand_id
1 'polypeptide(L)'
;MTTTNVFQLSALSQNDLGATDGSKIFCTITKVTNGTLRAGSFPVNEEVHLPTPPGQNGSGPTPTWFLIPDEAISETSFELQINCPTDSNYPITKITVNASDVQQWAKIPYNDRDNQIYQEGENGIFGFAQEGPNGLIYTITAGVLNPQLQG
;
A
#
# COMPACT_ATOMS: atom_id res chain seq x y z
N MET A 1 11.00 -22.46 -15.70
CA MET A 1 10.03 -22.26 -14.61
C MET A 1 9.13 -21.12 -15.04
N THR A 2 7.82 -21.32 -15.10
CA THR A 2 6.86 -20.26 -15.37
C THR A 2 6.87 -19.33 -14.16
N THR A 3 7.42 -18.13 -14.31
CA THR A 3 7.29 -17.06 -13.33
C THR A 3 5.82 -16.66 -13.29
N THR A 4 5.11 -16.96 -12.20
CA THR A 4 3.77 -16.42 -11.98
C THR A 4 3.93 -14.93 -11.75
N ASN A 5 3.49 -14.11 -12.72
CA ASN A 5 3.45 -12.67 -12.55
C ASN A 5 2.37 -12.34 -11.51
N VAL A 6 2.80 -11.78 -10.38
CA VAL A 6 1.94 -11.40 -9.25
C VAL A 6 1.98 -9.89 -9.11
N PHE A 7 0.83 -9.30 -8.79
CA PHE A 7 0.76 -7.93 -8.32
C PHE A 7 0.68 -7.94 -6.78
N GLN A 8 1.78 -7.54 -6.14
CA GLN A 8 1.88 -7.43 -4.69
C GLN A 8 1.51 -6.01 -4.24
N LEU A 9 0.59 -5.91 -3.28
CA LEU A 9 0.31 -4.69 -2.53
C LEU A 9 0.70 -4.91 -1.07
N SER A 10 1.51 -4.03 -0.50
CA SER A 10 1.80 -3.99 0.93
C SER A 10 1.34 -2.65 1.52
N ALA A 11 0.92 -2.65 2.78
CA ALA A 11 0.55 -1.43 3.49
C ALA A 11 1.19 -1.42 4.88
N LEU A 12 1.75 -0.28 5.28
CA LEU A 12 2.31 -0.04 6.60
C LEU A 12 2.00 1.38 7.07
N SER A 13 2.25 1.63 8.35
CA SER A 13 2.20 2.97 8.92
C SER A 13 3.59 3.42 9.38
N GLN A 14 3.75 4.69 9.70
CA GLN A 14 4.90 5.25 10.42
C GLN A 14 4.41 6.08 11.60
N ASN A 15 5.33 6.42 12.51
CA ASN A 15 5.12 7.41 13.55
C ASN A 15 6.13 8.54 13.36
N ASP A 16 5.88 9.42 12.40
CA ASP A 16 6.72 10.59 12.22
C ASP A 16 6.59 11.56 13.41
N LEU A 17 7.64 12.33 13.66
CA LEU A 17 7.60 13.38 14.69
C LEU A 17 6.57 14.43 14.29
N GLY A 18 5.39 14.38 14.92
CA GLY A 18 4.23 15.23 14.60
C GLY A 18 3.03 14.48 14.01
N ALA A 19 3.20 13.19 13.65
CA ALA A 19 2.15 12.27 13.21
C ALA A 19 2.32 10.91 13.93
N THR A 20 1.87 10.83 15.19
CA THR A 20 2.12 9.68 16.09
C THR A 20 0.95 8.70 16.15
N ASP A 21 0.15 8.68 15.12
CA ASP A 21 -1.09 7.93 14.99
C ASP A 21 -0.89 6.59 14.28
N GLY A 22 0.31 6.29 13.77
CA GLY A 22 0.62 5.07 13.02
C GLY A 22 0.19 3.77 13.69
N SER A 23 0.24 3.70 15.02
CA SER A 23 -0.25 2.53 15.78
C SER A 23 -1.78 2.38 15.81
N LYS A 24 -2.53 3.29 15.20
CA LYS A 24 -3.99 3.33 15.18
C LYS A 24 -4.58 3.29 13.76
N ILE A 25 -3.72 3.22 12.74
CA ILE A 25 -4.13 3.23 11.34
C ILE A 25 -4.46 1.80 10.89
N PHE A 26 -5.52 1.68 10.10
CA PHE A 26 -5.97 0.45 9.50
C PHE A 26 -6.11 0.61 7.98
N CYS A 27 -6.01 -0.52 7.28
CA CYS A 27 -6.26 -0.64 5.86
C CYS A 27 -7.36 -1.69 5.63
N THR A 28 -8.32 -1.36 4.77
CA THR A 28 -9.30 -2.32 4.26
C THR A 28 -9.19 -2.39 2.74
N ILE A 29 -8.87 -3.56 2.19
CA ILE A 29 -9.07 -3.81 0.75
C ILE A 29 -10.56 -4.02 0.51
N THR A 30 -11.20 -3.10 -0.19
CA THR A 30 -12.65 -3.16 -0.46
C THR A 30 -12.97 -3.87 -1.75
N LYS A 31 -12.04 -3.93 -2.70
CA LYS A 31 -12.24 -4.62 -3.97
C LYS A 31 -10.93 -5.02 -4.62
N VAL A 32 -10.98 -6.14 -5.32
CA VAL A 32 -9.93 -6.66 -6.20
C VAL A 32 -10.56 -6.87 -7.57
N THR A 33 -9.84 -6.49 -8.64
CA THR A 33 -10.34 -6.57 -10.02
C THR A 33 -9.42 -7.44 -10.88
N ASN A 34 -10.01 -8.30 -11.72
CA ASN A 34 -9.35 -9.13 -12.74
C ASN A 34 -8.23 -10.06 -12.23
N GLY A 35 -8.37 -10.55 -11.01
CA GLY A 35 -7.46 -11.55 -10.48
C GLY A 35 -7.98 -12.22 -9.22
N THR A 36 -7.27 -13.27 -8.84
CA THR A 36 -7.54 -14.06 -7.64
C THR A 36 -6.45 -13.82 -6.60
N LEU A 37 -6.84 -13.64 -5.33
CA LEU A 37 -5.90 -13.53 -4.23
C LEU A 37 -5.21 -14.87 -3.96
N ARG A 38 -3.88 -14.84 -3.92
CA ARG A 38 -3.06 -16.00 -3.56
C ARG A 38 -3.23 -16.31 -2.07
N ALA A 39 -3.26 -17.59 -1.73
CA ALA A 39 -3.20 -18.06 -0.35
C ALA A 39 -2.00 -17.46 0.41
N GLY A 40 -2.24 -17.01 1.64
CA GLY A 40 -1.27 -16.27 2.46
C GLY A 40 -1.37 -14.75 2.34
N SER A 41 -2.23 -14.23 1.45
CA SER A 41 -2.63 -12.81 1.49
C SER A 41 -3.43 -12.50 2.75
N PHE A 42 -3.37 -11.25 3.20
CA PHE A 42 -4.24 -10.73 4.26
C PHE A 42 -5.72 -10.70 3.80
N PRO A 43 -6.67 -10.61 4.75
CA PRO A 43 -8.09 -10.60 4.41
C PRO A 43 -8.49 -9.38 3.58
N VAL A 44 -9.64 -9.48 2.91
CA VAL A 44 -10.30 -8.39 2.19
C VAL A 44 -11.69 -8.17 2.77
N ASN A 45 -12.22 -6.95 2.66
CA ASN A 45 -13.44 -6.50 3.32
C ASN A 45 -13.38 -6.56 4.85
N GLU A 46 -12.18 -6.57 5.42
CA GLU A 46 -11.91 -6.53 6.86
C GLU A 46 -10.83 -5.49 7.16
N GLU A 47 -10.93 -4.86 8.33
CA GLU A 47 -9.92 -3.89 8.79
C GLU A 47 -8.65 -4.63 9.21
N VAL A 48 -7.53 -4.29 8.57
CA VAL A 48 -6.20 -4.82 8.89
C VAL A 48 -5.35 -3.72 9.50
N HIS A 49 -4.87 -3.95 10.72
CA HIS A 49 -4.01 -3.00 11.42
C HIS A 49 -2.68 -2.81 10.68
N LEU A 50 -2.24 -1.56 10.53
CA LEU A 50 -0.97 -1.25 9.90
C LEU A 50 0.15 -1.18 10.96
N PRO A 51 1.17 -2.04 10.88
CA PRO A 51 2.29 -1.98 11.79
C PRO A 51 3.20 -0.80 11.44
N THR A 52 3.79 -0.19 12.46
CA THR A 52 4.92 0.71 12.30
C THR A 52 6.21 -0.10 12.07
N PRO A 53 7.27 0.47 11.48
CA PRO A 53 8.50 -0.27 11.21
C PRO A 53 9.19 -0.74 12.50
N PRO A 54 9.98 -1.83 12.44
CA PRO A 54 10.81 -2.25 13.55
C PRO A 54 11.68 -1.11 14.06
N GLY A 55 11.62 -0.81 15.37
CA GLY A 55 12.28 0.34 15.98
C GLY A 55 11.34 1.50 16.37
N GLN A 56 10.09 1.51 15.89
CA GLN A 56 9.04 2.45 16.30
C GLN A 56 7.94 1.79 17.15
N ASN A 57 8.32 0.84 18.02
CA ASN A 57 7.43 -0.02 18.81
C ASN A 57 6.49 -0.91 17.99
N GLY A 58 6.70 -1.02 16.68
CA GLY A 58 5.91 -1.87 15.80
C GLY A 58 6.20 -3.36 16.02
N SER A 59 5.14 -4.16 16.02
CA SER A 59 5.22 -5.62 16.04
C SER A 59 4.24 -6.21 15.03
N GLY A 60 4.69 -7.17 14.23
CA GLY A 60 3.84 -7.93 13.33
C GLY A 60 4.31 -7.91 11.87
N PRO A 61 3.84 -8.86 11.05
CA PRO A 61 4.13 -8.87 9.63
C PRO A 61 3.45 -7.70 8.92
N THR A 62 4.14 -7.08 7.96
CA THR A 62 3.55 -6.05 7.09
C THR A 62 2.38 -6.64 6.30
N PRO A 63 1.15 -6.10 6.45
CA PRO A 63 0.00 -6.45 5.64
C PRO A 63 0.35 -6.50 4.16
N THR A 64 0.11 -7.64 3.53
CA THR A 64 0.47 -7.88 2.13
C THR A 64 -0.58 -8.73 1.43
N TRP A 65 -0.95 -8.32 0.23
CA TRP A 65 -1.87 -9.01 -0.67
C TRP A 65 -1.15 -9.34 -1.98
N PHE A 66 -1.37 -10.55 -2.46
CA PHE A 66 -0.75 -11.06 -3.69
C PHE A 66 -1.86 -11.41 -4.67
N LEU A 67 -1.98 -10.61 -5.72
CA LEU A 67 -2.97 -10.79 -6.76
C LEU A 67 -2.38 -11.54 -7.94
N ILE A 68 -2.96 -12.70 -8.25
CA ILE A 68 -2.65 -13.47 -9.45
C ILE A 68 -3.64 -13.01 -10.53
N PRO A 69 -3.16 -12.43 -11.66
CA PRO A 69 -4.05 -11.97 -12.73
C PRO A 69 -4.77 -13.15 -13.39
N ASP A 70 -6.04 -12.95 -13.72
CA ASP A 70 -6.81 -13.93 -14.51
C ASP A 70 -6.36 -13.89 -15.99
N GLU A 71 -6.01 -12.70 -16.48
CA GLU A 71 -5.49 -12.45 -17.82
C GLU A 71 -4.17 -11.65 -17.76
N ALA A 72 -4.18 -10.35 -18.10
CA ALA A 72 -3.01 -9.50 -18.09
C ALA A 72 -2.83 -8.80 -16.74
N ILE A 73 -1.60 -8.79 -16.19
CA ILE A 73 -1.30 -8.10 -14.93
C ILE A 73 -1.69 -6.63 -14.96
N SER A 74 -1.54 -5.94 -16.10
CA SER A 74 -1.87 -4.52 -16.27
C SER A 74 -3.36 -4.21 -16.10
N GLU A 75 -4.23 -5.21 -16.19
CA GLU A 75 -5.69 -5.05 -16.05
C GLU A 75 -6.17 -5.29 -14.61
N THR A 76 -5.24 -5.58 -13.70
CA THR A 76 -5.55 -5.83 -12.29
C THR A 76 -5.51 -4.56 -11.45
N SER A 77 -6.31 -4.53 -10.38
CA SER A 77 -6.30 -3.42 -9.44
C SER A 77 -6.73 -3.84 -8.03
N PHE A 78 -6.31 -3.01 -7.07
CA PHE A 78 -6.81 -2.99 -5.70
C PHE A 78 -7.55 -1.68 -5.45
N GLU A 79 -8.73 -1.74 -4.84
CA GLU A 79 -9.37 -0.61 -4.19
C GLU A 79 -9.26 -0.81 -2.68
N LEU A 80 -8.79 0.21 -1.97
CA LEU A 80 -8.58 0.16 -0.53
C LEU A 80 -8.99 1.45 0.17
N GLN A 81 -9.11 1.37 1.49
CA GLN A 81 -9.38 2.49 2.36
C GLN A 81 -8.40 2.50 3.52
N ILE A 82 -7.87 3.67 3.84
CA ILE A 82 -7.04 3.93 5.02
C ILE A 82 -7.87 4.77 6.00
N ASN A 83 -7.93 4.33 7.26
CA ASN A 83 -8.70 5.00 8.31
C ASN A 83 -8.06 4.79 9.71
N CYS A 84 -8.56 5.52 10.70
CA CYS A 84 -8.25 5.32 12.12
C CYS A 84 -9.59 5.14 12.90
N PRO A 85 -10.05 3.90 13.14
CA PRO A 85 -11.34 3.65 13.79
C PRO A 85 -11.47 4.26 15.18
N THR A 86 -10.34 4.52 15.85
CA THR A 86 -10.30 5.11 17.20
C THR A 86 -10.31 6.64 17.21
N ASP A 87 -10.25 7.29 16.05
CA ASP A 87 -10.31 8.75 15.92
C ASP A 87 -11.27 9.15 14.79
N SER A 88 -12.44 9.66 15.17
CA SER A 88 -13.48 10.08 14.22
C SER A 88 -13.10 11.29 13.37
N ASN A 89 -12.08 12.06 13.77
CA ASN A 89 -11.60 13.20 12.99
C ASN A 89 -10.54 12.78 11.96
N TYR A 90 -10.02 11.56 12.06
CA TYR A 90 -9.08 11.04 11.09
C TYR A 90 -9.77 10.83 9.74
N PRO A 91 -9.25 11.40 8.64
CA PRO A 91 -9.87 11.28 7.34
C PRO A 91 -9.87 9.83 6.84
N ILE A 92 -10.94 9.43 6.18
CA ILE A 92 -10.99 8.16 5.43
C ILE A 92 -10.47 8.43 4.02
N THR A 93 -9.34 7.84 3.67
CA THR A 93 -8.71 8.01 2.36
C THR A 93 -8.97 6.78 1.51
N LYS A 94 -9.66 6.96 0.37
CA LYS A 94 -9.92 5.88 -0.60
C LYS A 94 -8.85 5.92 -1.68
N ILE A 95 -8.22 4.78 -1.97
CA ILE A 95 -7.13 4.66 -2.93
C ILE A 95 -7.44 3.52 -3.90
N THR A 96 -7.24 3.77 -5.19
CA THR A 96 -7.22 2.74 -6.22
C THR A 96 -5.81 2.61 -6.75
N VAL A 97 -5.27 1.40 -6.72
CA VAL A 97 -3.94 1.08 -7.25
C VAL A 97 -4.12 0.17 -8.45
N ASN A 98 -3.93 0.73 -9.65
CA ASN A 98 -3.93 -0.06 -10.89
C ASN A 98 -2.54 -0.58 -11.18
N ALA A 99 -2.43 -1.85 -11.54
CA ALA A 99 -1.16 -2.43 -11.94
C ALA A 99 -0.53 -1.72 -13.15
N SER A 100 -1.35 -1.22 -14.09
CA SER A 100 -0.87 -0.41 -15.22
C SER A 100 -0.08 0.82 -14.76
N ASP A 101 -0.56 1.50 -13.72
CA ASP A 101 0.05 2.73 -13.22
C ASP A 101 1.35 2.40 -12.48
N VAL A 102 1.30 1.37 -11.62
CA VAL A 102 2.48 0.84 -10.91
C VAL A 102 3.56 0.42 -11.90
N GLN A 103 3.19 -0.21 -13.01
CA GLN A 103 4.14 -0.58 -14.07
C GLN A 103 4.80 0.64 -14.72
N GLN A 104 4.09 1.76 -14.90
CA GLN A 104 4.71 2.97 -15.44
C GLN A 104 5.62 3.65 -14.42
N TRP A 105 5.18 3.75 -13.16
CA TRP A 105 5.98 4.34 -12.08
C TRP A 105 7.25 3.53 -11.82
N ALA A 106 7.16 2.19 -11.84
CA ALA A 106 8.29 1.30 -11.62
C ALA A 106 9.35 1.34 -12.75
N LYS A 107 9.02 1.85 -13.95
CA LYS A 107 10.00 2.05 -15.03
C LYS A 107 10.92 3.24 -14.80
N ILE A 108 10.49 4.21 -13.99
CA ILE A 108 11.31 5.38 -13.66
C ILE A 108 12.49 4.90 -12.82
N PRO A 109 13.75 5.27 -13.14
CA PRO A 109 14.91 4.90 -12.34
C PRO A 109 14.71 5.26 -10.86
N TYR A 110 15.21 4.42 -9.94
CA TYR A 110 14.95 4.57 -8.50
C TYR A 110 15.23 6.00 -7.99
N ASN A 111 16.38 6.58 -8.34
CA ASN A 111 16.79 7.91 -7.87
C ASN A 111 15.97 9.08 -8.45
N ASP A 112 15.19 8.82 -9.51
CA ASP A 112 14.36 9.81 -10.19
C ASP A 112 12.86 9.53 -9.96
N ARG A 113 12.53 8.50 -9.16
CA ARG A 113 11.16 8.03 -8.98
C ARG A 113 10.51 8.78 -7.84
N ASP A 114 9.41 9.44 -8.17
CA ASP A 114 8.59 10.08 -7.15
C ASP A 114 7.64 9.09 -6.45
N ASN A 115 7.38 9.37 -5.17
CA ASN A 115 6.28 8.79 -4.42
C ASN A 115 4.93 9.29 -4.97
N GLN A 116 3.91 8.44 -4.86
CA GLN A 116 2.54 8.79 -5.22
C GLN A 116 1.83 9.31 -3.98
N ILE A 117 1.60 10.63 -3.92
CA ILE A 117 0.95 11.26 -2.77
C ILE A 117 -0.57 11.09 -2.87
N TYR A 118 -1.16 10.44 -1.86
CA TYR A 118 -2.60 10.24 -1.74
C TYR A 118 -3.23 11.18 -0.72
N GLN A 119 -2.46 11.62 0.28
CA GLN A 119 -2.88 12.58 1.28
C GLN A 119 -1.67 13.37 1.79
N GLU A 120 -1.80 14.70 1.82
CA GLU A 120 -0.80 15.63 2.37
C GLU A 120 -1.09 15.97 3.84
N GLY A 121 -0.17 16.69 4.49
CA GLY A 121 -0.36 17.23 5.84
C GLY A 121 0.03 16.26 6.95
N GLU A 122 -0.62 16.41 8.11
CA GLU A 122 -0.31 15.69 9.36
C GLU A 122 -0.74 14.21 9.33
N ASN A 123 -1.70 13.85 8.47
CA ASN A 123 -2.19 12.49 8.30
C ASN A 123 -1.73 11.91 6.95
N GLY A 124 -0.49 12.19 6.55
CA GLY A 124 -0.02 11.96 5.19
C GLY A 124 -0.05 10.48 4.79
N ILE A 125 -0.27 10.25 3.49
CA ILE A 125 -0.27 8.92 2.87
C ILE A 125 0.41 9.02 1.52
N PHE A 126 1.36 8.13 1.27
CA PHE A 126 1.97 7.97 -0.04
C PHE A 126 2.13 6.50 -0.43
N GLY A 127 2.37 6.25 -1.71
CA GLY A 127 2.77 4.96 -2.22
C GLY A 127 4.09 5.00 -2.97
N PHE A 128 4.73 3.84 -3.08
CA PHE A 128 5.95 3.64 -3.83
C PHE A 128 5.85 2.39 -4.69
N ALA A 129 6.11 2.55 -5.99
CA ALA A 129 6.09 1.47 -6.97
C ALA A 129 7.46 0.85 -7.17
N GLN A 130 7.49 -0.48 -7.39
CA GLN A 130 8.69 -1.23 -7.72
C GLN A 130 8.35 -2.40 -8.67
N GLU A 131 9.35 -2.87 -9.40
CA GLU A 131 9.29 -4.14 -10.14
C GLU A 131 10.21 -5.14 -9.44
N GLY A 132 9.64 -6.28 -9.04
CA GLY A 132 10.33 -7.37 -8.37
C GLY A 132 10.49 -8.60 -9.27
N PRO A 133 11.22 -9.62 -8.80
CA PRO A 133 11.47 -10.83 -9.59
C PRO A 133 10.21 -11.63 -9.96
N ASN A 134 9.10 -11.38 -9.27
CA ASN A 134 7.83 -12.08 -9.47
C ASN A 134 6.70 -11.16 -9.99
N GLY A 135 6.99 -9.92 -10.41
CA GLY A 135 6.00 -8.99 -10.92
C GLY A 135 6.02 -7.63 -10.22
N LEU A 136 4.87 -6.97 -10.17
CA LEU A 136 4.75 -5.60 -9.65
C LEU A 136 4.62 -5.60 -8.14
N ILE A 137 5.27 -4.63 -7.50
CA ILE A 137 5.21 -4.41 -6.06
C ILE A 137 4.78 -2.96 -5.83
N TYR A 138 3.77 -2.76 -5.00
CA TYR A 138 3.35 -1.44 -4.56
C TYR A 138 3.26 -1.41 -3.04
N THR A 139 3.86 -0.38 -2.43
CA THR A 139 3.86 -0.21 -0.98
C THR A 139 3.17 1.09 -0.62
N ILE A 140 2.13 1.03 0.20
CA ILE A 140 1.46 2.20 0.78
C ILE A 140 1.99 2.45 2.19
N THR A 141 2.34 3.70 2.46
CA THR A 141 2.78 4.17 3.77
C THR A 141 1.86 5.28 4.25
N ALA A 142 1.25 5.10 5.42
CA ALA A 142 0.35 6.06 6.06
C ALA A 142 0.94 6.56 7.40
N GLY A 143 0.34 7.60 7.99
CA GLY A 143 0.78 8.14 9.28
C GLY A 143 2.10 8.90 9.19
N VAL A 144 2.33 9.56 8.06
CA VAL A 144 3.56 10.33 7.81
C VAL A 144 3.28 11.81 7.79
N LEU A 145 4.24 12.60 8.27
CA LEU A 145 4.11 14.05 8.30
C LEU A 145 4.64 14.65 7.00
N ASN A 146 3.76 15.31 6.24
CA ASN A 146 4.10 16.03 5.00
C ASN A 146 4.89 15.16 4.00
N PRO A 147 4.27 14.10 3.44
CA PRO A 147 4.95 13.19 2.55
C PRO A 147 5.50 13.93 1.33
N GLN A 148 6.76 13.65 0.98
CA GLN A 148 7.47 14.32 -0.09
C GLN A 148 7.50 13.46 -1.35
N LEU A 149 7.64 14.12 -2.49
CA LEU A 149 7.76 13.45 -3.78
C LEU A 149 9.02 12.60 -3.88
N GLN A 150 10.12 12.89 -3.16
CA GLN A 150 11.36 12.10 -3.27
C GLN A 150 11.31 10.79 -2.47
N GLY A 151 11.54 9.66 -3.14
CA GLY A 151 11.71 8.32 -2.56
C GLY A 151 13.14 7.77 -2.70
#